data_AF-A0A8C1K0E8-F1
#
_entry.id   AF-A0A8C1K0E8-F1
#
_cell.length_a   1.000
_cell.length_b   1.000
_cell.length_c   1.000
_cell.angle_alpha   90.00
_cell.angle_beta   90.00
_cell.angle_gamma   90.00
#
_symmetry.space_group_name_H-M   'P 1'
#
loop_
_entity.id
_entity.type
_entity.pdbx_description
1 polymer ?
#
loop_
_entity_poly.entity_id
_entity_poly.type
_entity_poly.pdbx_seq_one_letter_code
_entity_poly.pdbx_strand_id
1 'polypeptide(L)'
;MICQIVPTSLAYMLDISPIAHRLVTRSWNEPVLVFHVLQVVFFMLAALFFSCPVPERFFPGRCDIVGHGHQIFHIFLAMCTMCQLEAMFRDFLVHRQSVVDVHGEHFIMLAGGSFFLLVLCSVLTAVLMRGTVQRQLKKKD
;
A
#
# COMPACT_ATOMS: atom_id res chain seq x y z
N MET A 1 8.38 -16.98 -4.52
CA MET A 1 7.16 -16.28 -4.99
C MET A 1 5.98 -16.49 -4.03
N ILE A 2 5.62 -17.72 -3.66
CA ILE A 2 4.51 -18.00 -2.71
C ILE A 2 4.71 -17.33 -1.33
N CYS A 3 5.93 -17.34 -0.77
CA CYS A 3 6.21 -16.70 0.53
C CYS A 3 6.10 -15.16 0.53
N GLN A 4 6.07 -14.51 -0.64
CA GLN A 4 5.82 -13.06 -0.76
C GLN A 4 4.34 -12.77 -1.02
N ILE A 5 3.66 -13.61 -1.79
CA ILE A 5 2.25 -13.43 -2.14
C ILE A 5 1.35 -13.53 -0.91
N VAL A 6 1.61 -14.47 0.00
CA VAL A 6 0.78 -14.69 1.20
C VAL A 6 0.71 -13.46 2.12
N PRO A 7 1.84 -12.90 2.62
CA PRO A 7 1.80 -11.74 3.50
C PRO A 7 1.23 -10.49 2.81
N THR A 8 1.53 -10.30 1.52
CA THR A 8 1.00 -9.17 0.75
C THR A 8 -0.51 -9.29 0.52
N SER A 9 -1.01 -10.49 0.19
CA SER A 9 -2.45 -10.74 0.01
C SER A 9 -3.23 -10.60 1.32
N LEU A 10 -2.64 -11.07 2.43
CA LEU A 10 -3.23 -10.91 3.76
C LEU A 10 -3.30 -9.44 4.17
N ALA A 11 -2.23 -8.66 3.96
CA ALA A 11 -2.23 -7.23 4.22
C ALA A 11 -3.34 -6.52 3.43
N TYR A 12 -3.52 -6.87 2.15
CA TYR A 12 -4.61 -6.31 1.35
C TYR A 12 -6.00 -6.68 1.86
N MET A 13 -6.23 -7.93 2.27
CA MET A 13 -7.52 -8.35 2.82
C MET A 13 -7.85 -7.57 4.11
N LEU A 14 -6.86 -7.33 4.95
CA LEU A 14 -7.02 -6.58 6.20
C LEU A 14 -7.31 -5.09 5.92
N ASP A 15 -6.63 -4.49 4.95
CA ASP A 15 -6.85 -3.08 4.57
C ASP A 15 -8.23 -2.84 3.94
N ILE A 16 -8.75 -3.79 3.16
CA ILE A 16 -10.04 -3.65 2.46
C ILE A 16 -11.23 -3.85 3.41
N SER A 17 -11.07 -4.64 4.48
CA SER A 17 -12.14 -4.94 5.44
C SER A 17 -12.90 -3.71 5.98
N PRO A 18 -12.23 -2.69 6.56
CA PRO A 18 -12.92 -1.49 7.06
C PRO A 18 -13.58 -0.66 5.95
N ILE A 19 -13.00 -0.66 4.75
CA ILE A 19 -13.52 0.09 3.59
C ILE A 19 -14.76 -0.60 3.03
N ALA A 20 -14.74 -1.92 2.88
CA ALA A 20 -15.87 -2.73 2.47
C ALA A 20 -17.03 -2.62 3.47
N HIS A 21 -16.73 -2.70 4.77
CA HIS A 21 -17.72 -2.47 5.82
C HIS A 21 -18.36 -1.07 5.68
N ARG A 22 -17.56 -0.05 5.40
CA ARG A 22 -18.04 1.33 5.27
C ARG A 22 -18.85 1.57 3.99
N LEU A 23 -18.46 0.99 2.86
CA LEU A 23 -19.21 1.01 1.60
C LEU A 23 -20.61 0.40 1.74
N VAL A 24 -20.75 -0.62 2.59
CA VAL A 24 -22.03 -1.30 2.83
C VAL A 24 -22.90 -0.56 3.85
N THR A 25 -22.30 0.12 4.84
CA THR A 25 -23.02 0.69 5.99
C THR A 25 -23.31 2.19 5.90
N ARG A 26 -22.58 2.97 5.08
CA ARG A 26 -22.78 4.42 4.96
C ARG A 26 -23.61 4.81 3.73
N SER A 27 -24.20 6.01 3.81
CA SER A 27 -24.93 6.63 2.70
C SER A 27 -24.00 6.96 1.52
N TRP A 28 -24.49 6.71 0.31
CA TRP A 28 -23.74 6.90 -0.95
C TRP A 28 -23.54 8.37 -1.36
N ASN A 29 -24.11 9.31 -0.60
CA ASN A 29 -24.05 10.75 -0.91
C ASN A 29 -22.81 11.45 -0.35
N GLU A 30 -21.89 10.72 0.28
CA GLU A 30 -20.68 11.29 0.86
C GLU A 30 -19.58 11.46 -0.21
N PRO A 31 -18.99 12.65 -0.38
CA PRO A 31 -17.95 12.89 -1.39
C PRO A 31 -16.68 12.07 -1.15
N VAL A 32 -16.44 11.61 0.09
CA VAL A 32 -15.31 10.74 0.43
C VAL A 32 -15.46 9.34 -0.21
N LEU A 33 -16.68 8.90 -0.49
CA LEU A 33 -16.95 7.58 -1.04
C LEU A 33 -16.35 7.39 -2.44
N VAL A 34 -16.26 8.46 -3.23
CA VAL A 34 -15.65 8.44 -4.56
C VAL A 34 -14.19 7.98 -4.49
N PHE A 35 -13.44 8.43 -3.48
CA PHE A 35 -12.05 8.04 -3.29
C PHE A 35 -11.91 6.57 -2.85
N HIS A 36 -12.83 6.08 -2.00
CA HIS A 36 -12.89 4.66 -1.63
C HIS A 36 -13.22 3.76 -2.82
N VAL A 37 -14.14 4.19 -3.69
CA VAL A 37 -14.48 3.44 -4.92
C VAL A 37 -13.29 3.43 -5.89
N LEU A 38 -12.63 4.57 -6.11
CA LEU A 38 -11.45 4.64 -6.97
C LEU A 38 -10.29 3.79 -6.43
N GLN A 39 -10.08 3.78 -5.11
CA GLN A 39 -9.12 2.90 -4.48
C GLN A 39 -9.41 1.43 -4.81
N VAL A 40 -10.66 0.97 -4.62
CA VAL A 40 -11.04 -0.42 -4.89
C VAL A 40 -10.83 -0.76 -6.38
N VAL A 41 -11.20 0.15 -7.29
CA VAL A 41 -10.98 -0.04 -8.73
C VAL A 41 -9.49 -0.17 -9.06
N PHE A 42 -8.65 0.74 -8.57
CA PHE A 42 -7.21 0.69 -8.79
C PHE A 42 -6.56 -0.55 -8.17
N PHE A 43 -7.05 -0.99 -7.00
CA PHE A 43 -6.61 -2.24 -6.38
C PHE A 43 -6.91 -3.45 -7.25
N MET A 44 -8.15 -3.55 -7.78
CA MET A 44 -8.53 -4.65 -8.67
C MET A 44 -7.71 -4.64 -9.96
N LEU A 45 -7.44 -3.45 -10.53
CA LEU A 45 -6.55 -3.31 -11.67
C LEU A 45 -5.12 -3.76 -11.34
N ALA A 46 -4.55 -3.34 -10.20
CA ALA A 46 -3.25 -3.81 -9.75
C ALA A 46 -3.23 -5.35 -9.64
N ALA A 47 -4.22 -5.95 -8.97
CA ALA A 47 -4.33 -7.40 -8.84
C ALA A 47 -4.42 -8.10 -10.22
N LEU A 48 -5.16 -7.54 -11.17
CA LEU A 48 -5.25 -8.08 -12.54
C LEU A 48 -3.88 -8.06 -13.23
N PHE A 49 -3.14 -6.96 -13.19
CA PHE A 49 -1.80 -6.87 -13.82
C PHE A 49 -0.72 -7.66 -13.06
N PHE A 50 -0.93 -7.93 -11.77
CA PHE A 50 -0.07 -8.83 -10.99
C PHE A 50 -0.32 -10.31 -11.34
N SER A 51 -1.59 -10.73 -11.45
CA SER A 51 -1.96 -12.12 -11.71
C SER A 51 -1.92 -12.49 -13.19
N CYS A 52 -2.20 -11.55 -14.09
CA CYS A 52 -2.15 -11.73 -15.53
C CYS A 52 -0.97 -10.91 -16.11
N PRO A 53 0.07 -11.55 -16.68
CA PRO A 53 1.17 -10.84 -17.34
C PRO A 53 0.71 -10.27 -18.70
N VAL A 54 -0.10 -9.21 -18.63
CA VAL A 54 -0.50 -8.37 -19.77
C VAL A 54 0.45 -7.17 -19.74
N PRO A 55 1.35 -6.97 -20.74
CA PRO A 55 1.19 -7.25 -22.17
C PRO A 55 2.11 -8.35 -22.75
N GLU A 56 2.87 -9.07 -21.91
CA GLU A 56 3.81 -10.11 -22.36
C GLU A 56 3.14 -11.23 -23.17
N ARG A 57 1.86 -11.49 -22.90
CA ARG A 57 1.03 -12.43 -23.67
C ARG A 57 0.69 -11.94 -25.10
N PHE A 58 0.75 -10.64 -25.36
CA PHE A 58 0.43 -10.01 -26.65
C PHE A 58 1.67 -9.57 -27.45
N PHE A 59 2.79 -9.24 -26.79
CA PHE A 59 4.04 -8.85 -27.45
C PHE A 59 5.28 -9.48 -26.80
N PRO A 60 5.56 -10.77 -27.07
CA PRO A 60 6.76 -11.44 -26.55
C PRO A 60 8.02 -10.71 -27.05
N GLY A 61 8.91 -10.32 -26.12
CA GLY A 61 10.22 -9.73 -26.41
C GLY A 61 10.26 -8.23 -26.76
N ARG A 62 9.14 -7.48 -26.66
CA ARG A 62 9.13 -6.02 -26.87
C ARG A 62 8.90 -5.18 -25.60
N CYS A 63 8.52 -5.81 -24.49
CA CYS A 63 8.17 -5.14 -23.23
C CYS A 63 9.10 -5.51 -22.06
N ASP A 64 10.36 -5.84 -22.33
CA ASP A 64 11.33 -6.26 -21.28
C ASP A 64 11.85 -5.09 -20.41
N ILE A 65 11.76 -3.84 -20.89
CA ILE A 65 12.33 -2.65 -20.20
C ILE A 65 11.24 -1.63 -19.81
N VAL A 66 10.24 -1.41 -20.67
CA VAL A 66 9.12 -0.49 -20.45
C VAL A 66 7.81 -1.22 -20.75
N GLY A 67 6.86 -1.24 -19.80
CA GLY A 67 5.55 -1.88 -19.96
C GLY A 67 5.49 -3.33 -19.49
N HIS A 68 6.49 -3.81 -18.73
CA HIS A 68 6.40 -5.09 -18.03
C HIS A 68 5.20 -5.06 -17.05
N GLY A 69 4.44 -6.15 -16.94
CA GLY A 69 3.20 -6.19 -16.14
C GLY A 69 3.41 -5.74 -14.68
N HIS A 70 4.59 -5.99 -14.13
CA HIS A 70 4.98 -5.51 -12.80
C HIS A 70 5.08 -3.97 -12.69
N GLN A 71 5.54 -3.27 -13.74
CA GLN A 71 5.58 -1.80 -13.75
C GLN A 71 4.17 -1.22 -13.76
N ILE A 72 3.28 -1.79 -14.58
CA ILE A 72 1.87 -1.39 -14.67
C ILE A 72 1.16 -1.68 -13.34
N PHE A 73 1.42 -2.82 -12.73
CA PHE A 73 0.99 -3.16 -11.37
C PHE A 73 1.39 -2.08 -10.36
N HIS A 74 2.65 -1.64 -10.35
CA HIS A 74 3.12 -0.60 -9.43
C HIS A 74 2.44 0.75 -9.66
N ILE A 75 2.14 1.10 -10.92
CA ILE A 75 1.42 2.35 -11.24
C ILE A 75 0.01 2.31 -10.65
N PHE A 76 -0.76 1.24 -10.89
CA PHE A 76 -2.10 1.10 -10.33
C PHE A 76 -2.08 1.00 -8.80
N LEU A 77 -1.09 0.31 -8.24
CA LEU A 77 -0.92 0.23 -6.80
C LEU A 77 -0.62 1.61 -6.18
N ALA A 78 0.25 2.41 -6.80
CA ALA A 78 0.52 3.77 -6.34
C ALA A 78 -0.74 4.65 -6.39
N MET A 79 -1.52 4.58 -7.47
CA MET A 79 -2.79 5.30 -7.58
C MET A 79 -3.80 4.85 -6.52
N CYS A 80 -3.90 3.55 -6.24
CA CYS A 80 -4.69 3.00 -5.14
C CYS A 80 -4.29 3.62 -3.80
N THR A 81 -2.99 3.62 -3.48
CA THR A 81 -2.48 4.20 -2.23
C THR A 81 -2.77 5.71 -2.12
N MET A 82 -2.66 6.46 -3.22
CA MET A 82 -2.99 7.89 -3.23
C MET A 82 -4.47 8.14 -2.93
N CYS A 83 -5.37 7.38 -3.57
CA CYS A 83 -6.81 7.48 -3.28
C CYS A 83 -7.14 7.09 -1.83
N GLN A 84 -6.49 6.04 -1.31
CA GLN A 84 -6.65 5.60 0.08
C GLN A 84 -6.19 6.69 1.06
N LEU A 85 -5.04 7.32 0.80
CA LEU A 85 -4.50 8.38 1.65
C LEU A 85 -5.39 9.62 1.64
N GLU A 86 -5.87 10.04 0.47
CA GLU A 86 -6.80 11.18 0.34
C GLU A 86 -8.13 10.92 1.07
N ALA A 87 -8.66 9.70 0.96
CA ALA A 87 -9.89 9.31 1.65
C ALA A 87 -9.70 9.35 3.17
N MET A 88 -8.61 8.74 3.68
CA MET A 88 -8.25 8.78 5.10
C MET A 88 -8.04 10.22 5.61
N PHE A 89 -7.37 11.07 4.82
CA PHE A 89 -7.13 12.45 5.21
C PHE A 89 -8.43 13.24 5.34
N ARG A 90 -9.36 13.08 4.38
CA ARG A 90 -10.69 13.70 4.45
C ARG A 90 -11.49 13.22 5.65
N ASP A 91 -11.46 11.92 5.92
CA ASP A 91 -12.11 11.35 7.09
C ASP A 91 -11.52 11.88 8.39
N PHE A 92 -10.20 11.97 8.47
CA PHE A 92 -9.50 12.54 9.62
C PHE A 92 -9.88 14.01 9.82
N LEU A 93 -9.91 14.83 8.75
CA LEU A 93 -10.26 16.25 8.86
C LEU A 93 -11.68 16.47 9.41
N VAL A 94 -12.63 15.63 8.99
CA VAL A 94 -14.03 15.67 9.45
C VAL A 94 -14.15 15.19 10.90
N HIS A 95 -13.43 14.12 11.26
CA HIS A 95 -13.59 13.47 12.58
C HIS A 95 -12.50 13.86 13.59
N ARG A 96 -11.61 14.81 13.27
CA ARG A 96 -10.42 15.13 14.09
C ARG A 96 -10.73 15.34 15.57
N GLN A 97 -11.81 16.07 15.88
CA GLN A 97 -12.19 16.37 17.26
C GLN A 97 -12.65 15.10 17.97
N SER A 98 -13.53 14.32 17.33
CA SER A 98 -13.97 13.03 17.86
C SER A 98 -12.82 12.03 18.04
N VAL A 99 -11.81 12.05 17.16
CA VAL A 99 -10.63 11.18 17.30
C VAL A 99 -9.80 11.57 18.53
N VAL A 100 -9.56 12.87 18.73
CA VAL A 100 -8.86 13.41 19.90
C VAL A 100 -9.63 13.10 21.19
N ASP A 101 -10.95 13.28 21.19
CA ASP A 101 -11.80 13.04 22.35
C ASP A 101 -11.82 11.56 22.78
N VAL A 102 -11.85 10.64 21.81
CA VAL A 102 -11.95 9.19 22.10
C VAL A 102 -10.60 8.57 22.44
N HIS A 103 -9.52 8.98 21.76
CA HIS A 103 -8.21 8.30 21.88
C HIS A 103 -7.22 9.06 22.76
N GLY A 104 -7.43 10.36 22.99
CA GLY A 104 -6.51 11.24 23.70
C GLY A 104 -5.29 11.64 22.87
N GLU A 105 -4.80 12.86 23.10
CA GLU A 105 -3.67 13.43 22.35
C GLU A 105 -2.39 12.58 22.45
N HIS A 106 -2.12 11.99 23.61
CA HIS A 106 -0.93 11.18 23.84
C HIS A 106 -0.91 9.91 22.97
N PHE A 107 -2.06 9.26 22.77
CA PHE A 107 -2.14 8.08 21.91
C PHE A 107 -1.91 8.44 20.44
N ILE A 108 -2.47 9.56 19.98
CA ILE A 108 -2.30 10.06 18.61
C ILE A 108 -0.84 10.43 18.36
N MET A 109 -0.18 11.10 19.32
CA MET A 109 1.25 11.39 19.27
C MET A 109 2.10 10.11 19.23
N LEU A 110 1.78 9.11 20.06
CA LEU A 110 2.50 7.84 20.07
C LEU A 110 2.34 7.09 18.74
N ALA A 111 1.13 7.06 18.19
CA ALA A 111 0.85 6.50 16.88
C ALA A 111 1.66 7.21 15.78
N GLY A 112 1.67 8.55 15.77
CA GLY A 112 2.49 9.34 14.85
C GLY A 112 3.98 9.08 15.00
N GLY A 113 4.48 9.01 16.24
CA GLY A 113 5.87 8.71 16.56
C GLY A 113 6.29 7.29 16.13
N SER A 114 5.39 6.31 16.27
CA SER A 114 5.64 4.92 15.88
C SER A 114 5.94 4.76 14.40
N PHE A 115 5.33 5.60 13.54
CA PHE A 115 5.58 5.59 12.10
C PHE A 115 7.05 5.95 11.80
N PHE A 116 7.55 7.04 12.39
CA PHE A 116 8.95 7.45 12.22
C PHE A 116 9.92 6.43 12.80
N LEU A 117 9.59 5.83 13.94
CA LEU A 117 10.38 4.75 14.53
C LEU A 117 10.46 3.54 13.60
N LEU A 118 9.34 3.14 12.98
CA LEU A 118 9.28 2.03 12.03
C LEU A 118 10.12 2.32 10.77
N VAL A 119 10.04 3.54 10.24
CA VAL A 119 10.87 3.99 9.10
C VAL A 119 12.34 3.92 9.46
N LEU A 120 12.73 4.42 10.64
CA LEU A 120 14.10 4.37 11.12
C LEU A 120 14.61 2.93 11.25
N CYS A 121 13.84 2.05 11.90
CA CYS A 121 14.17 0.64 12.02
C CYS A 121 14.35 -0.02 10.65
N SER A 122 13.46 0.25 9.70
CA SER A 122 13.52 -0.30 8.34
C SER A 122 14.79 0.15 7.60
N VAL A 123 15.13 1.44 7.70
CA VAL A 123 16.36 2.00 7.11
C VAL A 123 17.60 1.36 7.74
N LEU A 124 17.65 1.24 9.07
CA LEU A 124 18.75 0.60 9.79
C LEU A 124 18.93 -0.86 9.35
N THR A 125 17.84 -1.63 9.30
CA THR A 125 17.88 -3.02 8.82
C THR A 125 18.40 -3.09 7.38
N ALA A 126 17.93 -2.22 6.49
CA ALA A 126 18.40 -2.19 5.09
C ALA A 126 19.90 -1.86 4.99
N VAL A 127 20.39 -0.90 5.78
CA VAL A 127 21.82 -0.53 5.81
C VAL A 127 22.68 -1.68 6.35
N LEU A 128 22.27 -2.32 7.45
CA LEU A 128 22.99 -3.45 8.05
C LEU A 128 23.01 -4.67 7.10
N MET A 129 21.89 -4.96 6.45
CA MET A 129 21.79 -6.03 5.47
C MET A 129 22.69 -5.76 4.26
N ARG A 130 22.70 -4.52 3.73
CA ARG A 130 23.60 -4.11 2.66
C ARG A 130 25.08 -4.28 3.06
N GLY A 131 25.45 -3.84 4.27
CA GLY A 131 26.81 -4.00 4.79
C GLY A 131 27.22 -5.48 4.95
N THR A 132 26.29 -6.32 5.41
CA THR A 132 26.53 -7.77 5.55
C THR A 132 26.75 -8.43 4.19
N VAL A 133 25.89 -8.15 3.20
CA VAL A 133 26.00 -8.69 1.84
C VAL A 133 27.32 -8.26 1.19
N GLN A 134 27.71 -6.99 1.31
CA GLN A 134 28.98 -6.49 0.78
C GLN A 134 30.21 -7.17 1.41
N ARG A 135 30.17 -7.45 2.73
CA ARG A 135 31.23 -8.19 3.41
C ARG A 135 31.31 -9.65 2.96
N GLN A 136 30.17 -10.29 2.71
CA GLN A 136 30.13 -11.67 2.18
C GLN A 136 30.70 -11.75 0.76
N LEU A 137 30.38 -10.78 -0.10
CA LEU A 137 30.93 -10.71 -1.47
C LEU A 137 32.46 -10.57 -1.44
N LYS A 138 33.00 -9.64 -0.64
CA LYS A 138 34.46 -9.44 -0.49
C LYS A 138 35.22 -10.63 0.11
N LYS A 139 34.55 -11.57 0.78
CA LYS A 139 35.17 -12.76 1.38
C LYS A 139 35.18 -13.97 0.42
N LYS A 140 34.44 -13.86 -0.69
CA LYS A 140 34.32 -14.91 -1.72
C LYS A 140 35.28 -14.68 -2.89
N ASP A 141 35.81 -13.46 -3.02
CA ASP A 141 36.93 -13.08 -3.88
C ASP A 141 38.28 -13.35 -3.17
#